data_AF-A0A3Q1C4K7-F1
#
_entry.id   AF-A0A3Q1C4K7-F1
#
_cell.length_a   1.000
_cell.length_b   1.000
_cell.length_c   1.000
_cell.angle_alpha   90.00
_cell.angle_beta   90.00
_cell.angle_gamma   90.00
#
_symmetry.space_group_name_H-M   'P 1'
#
loop_
_entity.id
_entity.type
_entity.pdbx_description
1 polymer ?
#
loop_
_entity_poly.entity_id
_entity_poly.type
_entity_poly.pdbx_seq_one_letter_code
_entity_poly.pdbx_strand_id
1 'polypeptide(L)'
;MAKRLPVALSSSAKKLQNSTLTPQYRAEQFLNDFYVSGEQLFCRFCQHSIDWKRKNTCSDYIVSKSHVRNKEKFNNNASKTTSLQTCITASTFKSSDSRKEFIEDFVAMCAEADIPLEKMTKLRPFLLKHCKQRGALPKNVSSLRQIHLSQVFEQHISSVLKKILIKSKLCQYSHTIYVFSIIIINFNLHQ
;
A
#
# COMPACT_ATOMS: atom_id res chain seq x y z
N MET A 1 45.88 -21.01 -48.60
CA MET A 1 45.61 -19.62 -49.05
C MET A 1 44.31 -19.14 -48.43
N ALA A 2 44.32 -17.95 -47.83
CA ALA A 2 43.17 -17.35 -47.15
C ALA A 2 42.18 -16.67 -48.12
N LYS A 3 40.89 -16.59 -47.74
CA LYS A 3 40.05 -15.37 -47.78
C LYS A 3 38.63 -15.58 -47.15
N ARG A 4 38.45 -15.00 -45.96
CA ARG A 4 37.32 -14.23 -45.34
C ARG A 4 35.85 -14.47 -45.79
N LEU A 5 34.96 -14.83 -44.84
CA LEU A 5 33.94 -14.01 -44.10
C LEU A 5 32.51 -14.15 -44.70
N PRO A 6 31.43 -13.76 -43.99
CA PRO A 6 30.99 -14.12 -42.64
C PRO A 6 29.57 -14.73 -42.65
N VAL A 7 29.24 -15.35 -41.52
CA VAL A 7 27.94 -15.92 -41.13
C VAL A 7 26.76 -15.02 -41.52
N ALA A 8 25.96 -15.48 -42.49
CA ALA A 8 24.57 -15.04 -42.59
C ALA A 8 23.79 -15.81 -41.52
N LEU A 9 23.40 -15.08 -40.47
CA LEU A 9 22.51 -15.56 -39.42
C LEU A 9 21.23 -16.08 -40.11
N SER A 10 21.06 -17.40 -40.12
CA SER A 10 19.93 -18.03 -40.78
C SER A 10 18.62 -17.49 -40.21
N SER A 11 17.63 -17.40 -41.07
CA SER A 11 16.24 -16.97 -40.85
C SER A 11 15.45 -17.84 -39.86
N SER A 12 16.14 -18.54 -38.96
CA SER A 12 15.63 -19.57 -38.06
C SER A 12 15.50 -19.08 -36.60
N ALA A 13 15.08 -17.83 -36.41
CA ALA A 13 14.74 -17.28 -35.09
C ALA A 13 13.31 -16.74 -35.01
N LYS A 14 12.43 -17.11 -35.95
CA LYS A 14 11.02 -16.68 -35.98
C LYS A 14 10.00 -17.82 -35.92
N LYS A 15 10.39 -19.00 -35.45
CA LYS A 15 9.48 -20.15 -35.42
C LYS A 15 9.67 -21.04 -34.18
N LEU A 16 9.45 -20.45 -33.00
CA LEU A 16 9.09 -21.10 -31.74
C LEU A 16 8.58 -19.94 -30.86
N GLN A 17 7.32 -19.83 -30.42
CA GLN A 17 6.54 -20.83 -29.73
C GLN A 17 5.02 -20.60 -29.94
N ASN A 18 4.34 -21.61 -30.46
CA ASN A 18 2.87 -21.74 -30.43
C ASN A 18 2.45 -22.67 -29.27
N SER A 19 3.12 -22.61 -28.12
CA SER A 19 2.77 -23.38 -26.93
C SER A 19 2.20 -22.43 -25.87
N THR A 20 0.87 -22.32 -25.89
CA THR A 20 0.02 -21.69 -24.88
C THR A 20 0.30 -20.20 -24.66
N LEU A 21 -0.12 -19.36 -25.61
CA LEU A 21 -0.33 -17.95 -25.30
C LEU A 21 -1.29 -17.87 -24.10
N THR A 22 -0.88 -17.16 -23.05
CA THR A 22 -1.70 -16.94 -21.85
C THR A 22 -2.15 -15.47 -21.78
N PRO A 23 -3.25 -15.17 -21.07
CA PRO A 23 -3.60 -13.80 -20.72
C PRO A 23 -2.44 -13.09 -20.00
N GLN A 24 -1.67 -13.82 -19.18
CA GLN A 24 -0.52 -13.31 -18.42
C GLN A 24 0.57 -12.79 -19.36
N TYR A 25 0.96 -13.57 -20.36
CA TYR A 25 1.94 -13.16 -21.36
C TYR A 25 1.52 -11.87 -22.08
N ARG A 26 0.23 -11.69 -22.33
CA ARG A 26 -0.32 -10.46 -22.92
C ARG A 26 -0.30 -9.27 -21.99
N ALA A 27 -0.60 -9.47 -20.70
CA ALA A 27 -0.51 -8.41 -19.70
C ALA A 27 0.95 -7.93 -19.55
N GLU A 28 1.94 -8.83 -19.61
CA GLU A 28 3.36 -8.48 -19.57
C GLU A 28 3.81 -7.66 -20.78
N GLN A 29 3.22 -7.87 -21.95
CA GLN A 29 3.50 -7.03 -23.13
C GLN A 29 2.96 -5.59 -23.00
N PHE A 30 1.99 -5.37 -22.11
CA PHE A 30 1.28 -4.09 -21.96
C PHE A 30 1.05 -3.77 -20.47
N LEU A 31 2.13 -3.79 -19.68
CA LEU A 31 2.14 -3.70 -18.20
C LEU A 31 1.30 -2.55 -17.62
N ASN A 32 1.20 -1.43 -18.33
CA ASN A 32 0.53 -0.23 -17.85
C ASN A 32 -0.98 -0.23 -18.08
N ASP A 33 -1.47 -1.02 -19.04
CA ASP A 33 -2.84 -0.90 -19.56
C ASP A 33 -3.70 -2.12 -19.19
N PHE A 34 -3.10 -3.30 -19.02
CA PHE A 34 -3.82 -4.55 -18.73
C PHE A 34 -3.38 -5.23 -17.43
N TYR A 35 -4.27 -6.08 -16.90
CA TYR A 35 -3.98 -7.02 -15.83
C TYR A 35 -4.82 -8.30 -16.03
N VAL A 36 -4.42 -9.39 -15.38
CA VAL A 36 -5.16 -10.66 -15.46
C VAL A 36 -5.95 -10.89 -14.20
N SER A 37 -7.19 -11.36 -14.36
CA SER A 37 -8.01 -11.90 -13.28
C SER A 37 -8.64 -13.19 -13.77
N GLY A 38 -8.27 -14.32 -13.16
CA GLY A 38 -8.62 -15.66 -13.66
C GLY A 38 -7.99 -15.92 -15.04
N GLU A 39 -8.82 -16.31 -16.02
CA GLU A 39 -8.41 -16.60 -17.40
C GLU A 39 -8.67 -15.45 -18.38
N GLN A 40 -9.04 -14.27 -17.87
CA GLN A 40 -9.40 -13.11 -18.68
C GLN A 40 -8.40 -11.96 -18.51
N LEU A 41 -8.16 -11.26 -19.62
CA LEU A 41 -7.36 -10.03 -19.65
C LEU A 41 -8.30 -8.84 -19.47
N PHE A 42 -8.05 -8.01 -18.46
CA PHE A 42 -8.87 -6.83 -18.17
C PHE A 42 -8.10 -5.55 -18.44
N CYS A 43 -8.80 -4.53 -18.93
CA CYS A 43 -8.28 -3.17 -18.99
C CYS A 43 -8.36 -2.48 -17.63
N ARG A 44 -7.25 -1.90 -17.18
CA ARG A 44 -7.16 -1.12 -15.93
C ARG A 44 -8.07 0.12 -15.93
N PHE A 45 -8.30 0.71 -17.10
CA PHE A 45 -9.01 1.98 -17.24
C PHE A 45 -10.47 1.82 -17.63
N CYS A 46 -10.80 0.84 -18.48
CA CYS A 46 -12.16 0.64 -18.98
C CYS A 46 -12.95 -0.46 -18.26
N GLN A 47 -12.29 -1.26 -17.41
CA GLN A 47 -12.94 -2.24 -16.52
C GLN A 47 -13.75 -3.34 -17.24
N HIS A 48 -13.46 -3.62 -18.51
CA HIS A 48 -14.02 -4.75 -19.24
C HIS A 48 -12.91 -5.68 -19.75
N SER A 49 -13.30 -6.91 -20.05
CA SER A 49 -12.40 -7.92 -20.60
C SER A 49 -12.05 -7.63 -22.05
N ILE A 50 -10.86 -8.06 -22.47
CA ILE A 50 -10.30 -7.90 -23.81
C ILE A 50 -9.93 -9.28 -24.36
N ASP A 51 -10.26 -9.53 -25.63
CA ASP A 51 -9.77 -10.73 -26.31
C ASP A 51 -8.26 -10.61 -26.55
N TRP A 52 -7.51 -11.38 -25.76
CA TRP A 52 -6.06 -11.34 -25.70
C TRP A 52 -5.39 -12.25 -26.75
N LYS A 53 -6.17 -13.10 -27.44
CA LYS A 53 -5.64 -14.11 -28.38
C LYS A 53 -4.82 -13.48 -29.51
N ARG A 54 -5.20 -12.28 -29.97
CA ARG A 54 -4.51 -11.55 -31.04
C ARG A 54 -3.81 -10.30 -30.52
N LYS A 55 -2.57 -10.07 -30.97
CA LYS A 55 -1.78 -8.88 -30.58
C LYS A 55 -2.44 -7.60 -31.05
N ASN A 56 -2.92 -7.60 -32.28
CA ASN A 56 -3.52 -6.42 -32.89
C ASN A 56 -4.75 -5.99 -32.10
N THR A 57 -5.60 -6.91 -31.65
CA THR A 57 -6.74 -6.57 -30.77
C THR A 57 -6.33 -5.77 -29.54
N CYS A 58 -5.23 -6.15 -28.89
CA CYS A 58 -4.71 -5.44 -27.72
C CYS A 58 -4.10 -4.08 -28.09
N SER A 59 -3.31 -4.02 -29.17
CA SER A 59 -2.69 -2.79 -29.65
C SER A 59 -3.75 -1.77 -30.11
N ASP A 60 -4.70 -2.20 -30.93
CA ASP A 60 -5.81 -1.40 -31.48
C ASP A 60 -6.71 -0.89 -30.35
N TYR A 61 -6.91 -1.72 -29.33
CA TYR A 61 -7.66 -1.34 -28.15
C TYR A 61 -6.99 -0.19 -27.37
N ILE A 62 -5.68 -0.23 -27.15
CA ILE A 62 -4.94 0.81 -26.41
C ILE A 62 -4.98 2.17 -27.13
N VAL A 63 -4.97 2.16 -28.47
CA VAL A 63 -5.07 3.40 -29.26
C VAL A 63 -6.51 3.84 -29.49
N SER A 64 -7.51 3.06 -29.05
CA SER A 64 -8.91 3.39 -29.23
C SER A 64 -9.29 4.68 -28.50
N LYS A 65 -10.17 5.49 -29.12
CA LYS A 65 -10.67 6.74 -28.54
C LYS A 65 -11.28 6.54 -27.14
N SER A 66 -11.93 5.39 -26.91
CA SER A 66 -12.54 5.07 -25.62
C SER A 66 -11.47 4.86 -24.53
N HIS A 67 -10.45 4.06 -24.82
CA HIS A 67 -9.34 3.80 -23.90
C HIS A 67 -8.56 5.07 -23.58
N VAL A 68 -8.16 5.83 -24.60
CA VAL A 68 -7.40 7.09 -24.43
C VAL A 68 -8.17 8.05 -23.51
N ARG A 69 -9.45 8.29 -23.80
CA ARG A 69 -10.31 9.15 -22.97
C ARG A 69 -10.46 8.64 -21.53
N ASN A 70 -10.61 7.33 -21.33
CA ASN A 70 -10.74 6.74 -20.00
C ASN A 70 -9.42 6.77 -19.22
N LYS A 71 -8.29 6.59 -19.90
CA LYS A 71 -6.94 6.70 -19.35
C LYS A 71 -6.63 8.13 -18.92
N GLU A 72 -6.97 9.11 -19.74
CA GLU A 72 -6.89 10.54 -19.40
C GLU A 72 -7.78 10.88 -18.20
N LYS A 73 -9.03 10.43 -18.18
CA LYS A 73 -9.93 10.59 -17.02
C LYS A 73 -9.33 9.98 -15.76
N PHE A 74 -8.78 8.77 -15.85
CA PHE A 74 -8.15 8.10 -14.72
C PHE A 74 -6.93 8.86 -14.21
N ASN A 75 -6.06 9.36 -15.09
CA ASN A 75 -4.88 10.14 -14.71
C ASN A 75 -5.26 11.51 -14.12
N ASN A 76 -6.28 12.16 -14.68
CA ASN A 76 -6.84 13.40 -14.15
C ASN A 76 -7.57 13.21 -12.81
N ASN A 77 -8.13 12.01 -12.56
CA ASN A 77 -8.71 11.62 -11.28
C ASN A 77 -7.66 11.07 -10.30
N ALA A 78 -6.49 10.62 -10.76
CA ALA A 78 -5.37 10.30 -9.89
C ALA A 78 -4.74 11.58 -9.30
N SER A 79 -4.79 12.69 -10.04
CA SER A 79 -4.48 14.04 -9.52
C SER A 79 -5.67 14.72 -8.83
N LYS A 80 -6.91 14.30 -9.13
CA LYS A 80 -8.14 14.72 -8.44
C LYS A 80 -8.76 13.57 -7.65
N THR A 81 -8.38 13.49 -6.38
CA THR A 81 -9.24 13.02 -5.27
C THR A 81 -9.51 11.51 -5.16
N THR A 82 -8.63 10.84 -4.40
CA THR A 82 -8.89 9.59 -3.67
C THR A 82 -10.09 9.78 -2.73
N SER A 83 -11.14 8.95 -2.81
CA SER A 83 -12.38 9.17 -2.04
C SER A 83 -12.21 9.18 -0.53
N LEU A 84 -11.15 8.59 0.03
CA LEU A 84 -10.85 8.69 1.47
C LEU A 84 -9.96 9.88 1.83
N GLN A 85 -8.96 10.21 1.00
CA GLN A 85 -8.02 11.30 1.28
C GLN A 85 -8.69 12.68 1.18
N THR A 86 -9.66 12.79 0.26
CA THR A 86 -10.38 14.03 -0.04
C THR A 86 -11.33 14.41 1.09
N CYS A 87 -11.90 13.43 1.78
CA CYS A 87 -12.87 13.67 2.84
C CYS A 87 -12.22 13.98 4.20
N ILE A 88 -10.99 13.52 4.45
CA ILE A 88 -10.30 13.73 5.74
C ILE A 88 -9.61 15.11 5.82
N THR A 89 -9.41 15.79 4.69
CA THR A 89 -8.73 17.09 4.64
C THR A 89 -9.77 18.21 4.51
N ALA A 90 -9.82 19.12 5.49
CA ALA A 90 -10.90 20.12 5.62
C ALA A 90 -10.97 21.16 4.48
N SER A 91 -10.01 21.17 3.55
CA SER A 91 -9.80 22.23 2.55
C SER A 91 -10.21 21.87 1.12
N THR A 92 -10.74 20.67 0.84
CA THR A 92 -10.85 20.18 -0.55
C THR A 92 -12.27 19.77 -0.99
N PHE A 93 -13.30 20.17 -0.25
CA PHE A 93 -14.68 19.97 -0.69
C PHE A 93 -15.06 21.00 -1.76
N LYS A 94 -15.58 20.53 -2.90
CA LYS A 94 -15.98 21.37 -4.04
C LYS A 94 -17.25 22.19 -3.78
N SER A 95 -18.07 21.78 -2.81
CA SER A 95 -19.31 22.45 -2.37
C SER A 95 -19.53 22.18 -0.87
N SER A 96 -20.28 23.05 -0.19
CA SER A 96 -20.72 22.84 1.19
C SER A 96 -21.54 21.55 1.35
N ASP A 97 -22.32 21.19 0.32
CA ASP A 97 -23.31 20.11 0.42
C ASP A 97 -22.66 18.73 0.43
N SER A 98 -21.66 18.49 -0.42
CA SER A 98 -20.92 17.22 -0.43
C SER A 98 -20.06 17.02 0.82
N ARG A 99 -19.67 18.10 1.49
CA ARG A 99 -19.03 18.03 2.80
C ARG A 99 -20.01 17.61 3.88
N LYS A 100 -21.22 18.15 3.84
CA LYS A 100 -22.27 17.86 4.80
C LYS A 100 -22.70 16.40 4.70
N GLU A 101 -23.01 15.93 3.50
CA GLU A 101 -23.38 14.53 3.22
C GLU A 101 -22.31 13.56 3.74
N PHE A 102 -21.04 13.81 3.44
CA PHE A 102 -19.94 12.98 3.95
C PHE A 102 -19.88 12.94 5.49
N ILE A 103 -20.06 14.08 6.16
CA ILE A 103 -20.02 14.14 7.63
C ILE A 103 -21.20 13.36 8.22
N GLU A 104 -22.39 13.48 7.64
CA GLU A 104 -23.59 12.78 8.08
C GLU A 104 -23.45 11.27 7.91
N ASP A 105 -23.04 10.80 6.73
CA ASP A 105 -22.76 9.38 6.47
C ASP A 105 -21.69 8.82 7.41
N PHE A 106 -20.65 9.61 7.68
CA PHE A 106 -19.57 9.20 8.57
C PHE A 106 -20.06 9.06 10.03
N VAL A 107 -20.85 10.02 10.51
CA VAL A 107 -21.44 9.96 11.86
C VAL A 107 -22.43 8.80 11.97
N ALA A 108 -23.26 8.57 10.96
CA ALA A 108 -24.18 7.45 10.90
C ALA A 108 -23.45 6.10 10.99
N MET A 109 -22.38 5.93 10.20
CA MET A 109 -21.54 4.72 10.26
C MET A 109 -20.88 4.53 11.64
N CYS A 110 -20.43 5.60 12.28
CA CYS A 110 -19.87 5.51 13.64
C CYS A 110 -20.95 5.10 14.65
N ALA A 111 -22.16 5.64 14.54
CA ALA A 111 -23.29 5.28 15.40
C ALA A 111 -23.72 3.82 15.20
N GLU A 112 -23.82 3.36 13.96
CA GLU A 112 -24.19 1.97 13.63
C GLU A 112 -23.16 0.95 14.12
N ALA A 113 -21.87 1.32 14.08
CA ALA A 113 -20.77 0.46 14.51
C ALA A 113 -20.38 0.63 16.00
N ASP A 114 -21.14 1.40 16.78
CA ASP A 114 -20.86 1.75 18.18
C ASP A 114 -19.43 2.31 18.39
N ILE A 115 -18.96 3.14 17.44
CA ILE A 115 -17.62 3.74 17.47
C ILE A 115 -17.70 5.15 18.10
N PRO A 116 -17.10 5.39 19.28
CA PRO A 116 -17.12 6.71 19.90
C PRO A 116 -16.32 7.72 19.08
N LEU A 117 -16.89 8.92 18.88
CA LEU A 117 -16.30 9.98 18.07
C LEU A 117 -14.97 10.50 18.65
N GLU A 118 -14.70 10.33 19.94
CA GLU A 118 -13.44 10.72 20.58
C GLU A 118 -12.26 9.89 20.06
N LYS A 119 -12.52 8.65 19.59
CA LYS A 119 -11.49 7.76 19.04
C LYS A 119 -11.01 8.19 17.65
N MET A 120 -11.70 9.15 17.01
CA MET A 120 -11.34 9.66 15.69
C MET A 120 -9.96 10.31 15.64
N THR A 121 -9.51 10.84 16.77
CA THR A 121 -8.15 11.41 16.93
C THR A 121 -7.04 10.42 16.54
N LYS A 122 -7.25 9.11 16.78
CA LYS A 122 -6.31 8.05 16.41
C LYS A 122 -6.59 7.45 15.04
N LEU A 123 -7.86 7.42 14.61
CA LEU A 123 -8.26 6.89 13.32
C LEU A 123 -7.80 7.79 12.16
N ARG A 124 -7.93 9.11 12.31
CA ARG A 124 -7.58 10.10 11.29
C ARG A 124 -6.16 9.95 10.75
N PRO A 125 -5.08 9.92 11.57
CA PRO A 125 -3.73 9.75 11.05
C PRO A 125 -3.50 8.39 10.37
N PHE A 126 -4.17 7.32 10.82
CA PHE A 126 -4.10 6.01 10.18
C PHE A 126 -4.69 6.04 8.76
N LEU A 127 -5.90 6.56 8.61
CA LEU A 127 -6.57 6.67 7.31
C LEU A 127 -5.78 7.58 6.36
N LEU A 128 -5.29 8.73 6.87
CA LEU A 128 -4.42 9.62 6.10
C LEU A 128 -3.14 8.91 5.65
N LYS A 129 -2.55 8.03 6.45
CA LYS A 129 -1.30 7.34 6.09
C LYS A 129 -1.53 6.23 5.06
N HIS A 130 -2.57 5.42 5.24
CA HIS A 130 -2.72 4.15 4.54
C HIS A 130 -3.77 4.16 3.41
N CYS A 131 -4.67 5.13 3.38
CA CYS A 131 -5.76 5.17 2.39
C CYS A 131 -5.55 6.18 1.25
N LYS A 132 -4.33 6.74 1.10
CA LYS A 132 -3.95 7.67 0.02
C LYS A 132 -4.06 7.09 -1.39
N GLN A 133 -3.80 5.79 -1.55
CA GLN A 133 -3.60 5.15 -2.85
C GLN A 133 -4.59 4.00 -3.09
N ARG A 134 -5.88 4.21 -2.79
CA ARG A 134 -6.93 3.20 -3.08
C ARG A 134 -6.78 1.92 -2.26
N GLY A 135 -6.07 1.97 -1.12
CA GLY A 135 -5.97 0.85 -0.18
C GLY A 135 -7.36 0.46 0.34
N ALA A 136 -7.71 -0.82 0.20
CA ALA A 136 -8.97 -1.35 0.71
C ALA A 136 -8.85 -1.64 2.21
N LEU A 137 -9.90 -1.33 2.97
CA LEU A 137 -9.99 -1.83 4.34
C LEU A 137 -10.06 -3.38 4.29
N PRO A 138 -9.34 -4.08 5.19
CA PRO A 138 -9.37 -5.52 5.22
C PRO A 138 -10.79 -6.02 5.53
N LYS A 139 -11.29 -6.97 4.73
CA LYS A 139 -12.66 -7.51 4.86
C LYS A 139 -12.74 -8.74 5.76
N ASN A 140 -11.65 -9.50 5.86
CA ASN A 140 -11.66 -10.80 6.55
C ASN A 140 -11.31 -10.63 8.05
N VAL A 141 -12.32 -10.72 8.91
CA VAL A 141 -12.18 -10.56 10.36
C VAL A 141 -11.31 -11.67 10.99
N SER A 142 -11.44 -12.91 10.51
CA SER A 142 -10.73 -14.06 11.08
C SER A 142 -9.22 -13.94 10.90
N SER A 143 -8.77 -13.55 9.70
CA SER A 143 -7.35 -13.30 9.40
C SER A 143 -6.79 -12.15 10.23
N LEU A 144 -7.56 -11.07 10.40
CA LEU A 144 -7.17 -9.95 11.26
C LEU A 144 -6.96 -10.38 12.71
N ARG A 145 -7.86 -11.20 13.26
CA ARG A 145 -7.78 -11.67 14.66
C ARG A 145 -6.68 -12.69 14.87
N GLN A 146 -6.55 -13.67 14.00
CA GLN A 146 -5.66 -14.80 14.24
C GLN A 146 -4.20 -14.45 13.93
N ILE A 147 -3.97 -13.75 12.82
CA ILE A 147 -2.61 -13.51 12.32
C ILE A 147 -2.13 -12.14 12.80
N HIS A 148 -2.89 -11.09 12.48
CA HIS A 148 -2.37 -9.72 12.62
C HIS A 148 -2.48 -9.21 14.06
N LEU A 149 -3.58 -9.49 14.75
CA LEU A 149 -3.76 -9.05 16.14
C LEU A 149 -2.71 -9.70 17.06
N SER A 150 -2.50 -11.01 16.94
CA SER A 150 -1.48 -11.73 17.70
C SER A 150 -0.09 -11.11 17.48
N GLN A 151 0.28 -10.87 16.22
CA GLN A 151 1.57 -10.26 15.88
C GLN A 151 1.73 -8.84 16.45
N VAL A 152 0.70 -7.99 16.30
CA VAL A 152 0.74 -6.61 16.81
C VAL A 152 0.80 -6.60 18.34
N PHE A 153 0.08 -7.50 19.00
CA PHE A 153 0.11 -7.66 20.46
C PHE A 153 1.51 -8.05 20.94
N GLU A 154 2.12 -9.07 20.36
CA GLU A 154 3.47 -9.52 20.74
C GLU A 154 4.52 -8.42 20.53
N GLN A 155 4.44 -7.69 19.40
CA GLN A 155 5.32 -6.56 19.15
C GLN A 155 5.15 -5.45 20.18
N HIS A 156 3.91 -5.17 20.59
CA HIS A 156 3.62 -4.18 21.61
C HIS A 156 4.19 -4.58 22.97
N ILE A 157 3.93 -5.81 23.42
CA ILE A 157 4.46 -6.35 24.68
C ILE A 157 6.00 -6.33 24.68
N SER A 158 6.64 -6.78 23.60
CA SER A 158 8.10 -6.74 23.47
C SER A 158 8.65 -5.32 23.58
N SER A 159 7.99 -4.32 22.96
CA SER A 159 8.39 -2.92 23.06
C SER A 159 8.26 -2.38 24.49
N VAL A 160 7.18 -2.72 25.19
CA VAL A 160 6.96 -2.30 26.58
C VAL A 160 8.01 -2.93 27.50
N LEU A 161 8.26 -4.23 27.38
CA LEU A 161 9.26 -4.93 28.19
C LEU A 161 10.66 -4.37 27.99
N LYS A 162 11.05 -4.05 26.74
CA LYS A 162 12.33 -3.37 26.46
C LYS A 162 12.43 -2.03 27.18
N LYS A 163 11.37 -1.21 27.14
CA LYS A 163 11.35 0.09 27.85
C LYS A 163 11.47 -0.09 29.36
N ILE A 164 10.80 -1.08 29.94
CA ILE A 164 10.87 -1.38 31.37
C ILE A 164 12.30 -1.82 31.76
N LEU A 165 12.92 -2.71 30.97
CA LEU A 165 14.28 -3.20 31.21
C LEU A 165 15.32 -2.07 31.12
N ILE A 166 15.17 -1.15 30.16
CA ILE A 166 16.04 0.02 30.05
C ILE A 166 15.87 0.90 31.28
N LYS A 167 14.63 1.14 31.72
CA LYS A 167 14.34 1.96 32.90
C LYS A 167 14.91 1.34 34.18
N SER A 168 14.80 0.01 34.36
CA SER A 168 15.35 -0.67 35.53
C SER A 168 16.88 -0.63 35.55
N LYS A 169 17.54 -0.84 34.40
CA LYS A 169 19.01 -0.71 34.28
C LYS A 169 19.50 0.71 34.60
N LEU A 170 18.80 1.74 34.11
CA LEU A 170 19.13 3.15 34.41
C LEU A 170 18.97 3.44 35.91
N CYS A 171 17.91 2.93 36.53
CA CYS A 171 17.69 3.09 37.98
C CYS A 171 18.81 2.41 38.79
N GLN A 172 19.21 1.20 38.39
CA GLN A 172 20.29 0.47 39.06
C GLN A 172 21.64 1.19 38.92
N TYR A 173 21.94 1.73 37.72
CA TYR A 173 23.14 2.54 37.48
C TYR A 173 23.17 3.83 38.30
N SER A 174 22.03 4.51 38.44
CA SER A 174 21.94 5.72 39.27
C SER A 174 22.15 5.41 40.76
N HIS A 175 21.65 4.27 41.24
CA HIS A 175 21.82 3.84 42.63
C HIS A 175 23.28 3.45 42.91
N THR A 176 23.94 2.71 42.01
CA THR A 176 25.38 2.41 42.17
C THR A 176 26.23 3.67 42.16
N ILE A 177 26.00 4.63 41.26
CA ILE A 177 26.74 5.90 41.26
C ILE A 177 26.55 6.63 42.60
N TYR A 178 25.33 6.73 43.11
CA TYR A 178 25.05 7.41 44.37
C TYR A 178 25.76 6.77 45.57
N VAL A 179 25.73 5.43 45.67
CA VAL A 179 26.43 4.68 46.73
C VAL A 179 27.95 4.85 46.62
N PHE A 180 28.51 4.79 45.42
CA PHE A 180 29.95 5.02 45.21
C PHE A 180 30.37 6.45 45.56
N SER A 181 29.56 7.46 45.22
CA SER A 181 29.82 8.85 45.62
C SER A 181 29.81 9.03 47.14
N ILE A 182 28.86 8.42 47.85
CA ILE A 182 28.82 8.44 49.33
C ILE A 182 30.05 7.78 49.93
N ILE A 183 30.47 6.62 49.41
CA ILE A 183 31.65 5.90 49.92
C ILE A 183 32.92 6.74 49.71
N ILE A 184 33.10 7.36 48.54
CA ILE A 184 34.26 8.21 48.25
C ILE A 184 34.29 9.46 49.15
N ILE A 185 33.15 10.11 49.38
CA ILE A 185 33.08 11.28 50.27
C ILE A 185 33.46 10.89 51.71
N ASN A 186 32.96 9.76 52.22
CA ASN A 186 33.29 9.28 53.57
C ASN A 186 34.76 8.86 53.70
N PHE A 187 35.36 8.29 52.66
CA PHE A 187 36.77 7.90 52.69
C PHE A 187 37.72 9.11 52.72
N ASN A 188 37.42 10.18 51.98
CA ASN A 188 38.23 11.41 51.98
C ASN A 188 38.06 12.26 53.25
N LEU A 189 36.98 12.08 54.02
CA LEU A 189 36.75 12.80 55.27
C LEU A 189 37.54 12.20 56.45
N HIS A 190 38.10 11.00 56.28
CA HIS A 190 38.75 10.21 57.34
C HIS A 190 40.27 10.06 57.16
N GLN A 191 40.85 10.72 56.16
CA GLN A 191 42.29 10.94 55.97
C GLN A 191 42.68 12.33 56.43
#